data_AF-A0A0K2Y107-F1
#
_entry.id   AF-A0A0K2Y107-F1
#
_cell.length_a   1.000
_cell.length_b   1.000
_cell.length_c   1.000
_cell.angle_alpha   90.00
_cell.angle_beta   90.00
_cell.angle_gamma   90.00
#
_symmetry.space_group_name_H-M   'P 1'
#
loop_
_entity.id
_entity.type
_entity.pdbx_description
1 polymer ?
#
loop_
_entity_poly.entity_id
_entity_poly.type
_entity_poly.pdbx_seq_one_letter_code
_entity_poly.pdbx_strand_id
1 'polypeptide(L)'
;MARLAQWLLLETLLLNQRNHSIKTLKQSLGSSGRLDAEFYQEKYERAEAQLKKHGFVLLEDICSHINYGSVPTSPYCGRDEGIPYIKGLNLKNLSISGRLDCIKDTQKLASKFFTQKNDIIISQMGTVGDVGVVSQEQEGYIFASFTIRVRLKDPHFNPFYIALYIQDIAKNWYLQRHIAQASVRQNTDLPTIRKLYIPKIPTPIQENIAKHLQNSFTLRAQAKEALERAKMQLEHALNLGGGGETFV
;
A
#
# COMPACT_ATOMS: atom_id res chain seq x y z
N MET A 1 -37.56 -4.15 16.51
CA MET A 1 -37.27 -3.13 17.55
C MET A 1 -35.85 -2.59 17.47
N ALA A 2 -34.78 -3.40 17.54
CA ALA A 2 -33.38 -2.91 17.48
C ALA A 2 -33.01 -2.12 16.21
N ARG A 3 -33.53 -2.51 15.04
CA ARG A 3 -33.26 -1.83 13.76
C ARG A 3 -33.87 -0.43 13.67
N LEU A 4 -35.02 -0.22 14.30
CA LEU A 4 -35.71 1.07 14.33
C LEU A 4 -34.98 2.04 15.27
N ALA A 5 -34.51 1.54 16.42
CA ALA A 5 -33.71 2.31 17.37
C ALA A 5 -32.34 2.71 16.79
N GLN A 6 -31.69 1.80 16.06
CA GLN A 6 -30.45 2.10 15.33
C GLN A 6 -30.69 3.15 14.23
N TRP A 7 -31.79 3.05 13.49
CA TRP A 7 -32.15 4.02 12.45
C TRP A 7 -32.44 5.41 13.04
N LEU A 8 -33.23 5.48 14.11
CA LEU A 8 -33.53 6.73 14.82
C LEU A 8 -32.25 7.37 15.39
N LEU A 9 -31.33 6.56 15.94
CA LEU A 9 -30.06 7.04 16.47
C LEU A 9 -29.16 7.61 15.36
N LEU A 10 -29.08 6.93 14.20
CA LEU A 10 -28.33 7.41 13.04
C LEU A 10 -28.92 8.70 12.46
N GLU A 11 -30.25 8.80 12.42
CA GLU A 11 -30.95 10.00 11.96
C GLU A 11 -30.76 11.17 12.93
N THR A 12 -30.94 10.95 14.23
CA THR A 12 -30.77 11.96 15.29
C THR A 12 -29.34 12.51 15.34
N LEU A 13 -28.34 11.67 15.07
CA LEU A 13 -26.93 12.08 15.03
C LEU A 13 -26.51 12.70 13.68
N LEU A 14 -27.43 12.88 12.72
CA LEU A 14 -27.13 13.30 11.33
C LEU A 14 -26.10 12.37 10.63
N LEU A 15 -25.98 11.13 11.11
CA LEU A 15 -25.10 10.10 10.56
C LEU A 15 -25.78 9.29 9.45
N ASN A 16 -27.02 9.64 9.09
CA ASN A 16 -27.77 9.00 8.01
C ASN A 16 -27.19 9.43 6.65
N GLN A 17 -26.04 8.85 6.31
CA GLN A 17 -25.47 8.96 4.98
C GLN A 17 -26.41 8.24 4.01
N ARG A 18 -26.83 8.91 2.92
CA ARG A 18 -27.58 8.25 1.85
C ARG A 18 -26.76 7.07 1.32
N ASN A 19 -27.18 5.86 1.66
CA ASN A 19 -26.52 4.61 1.25
C ASN A 19 -26.95 4.13 -0.14
N HIS A 20 -27.70 4.94 -0.89
CA HIS A 20 -28.10 4.64 -2.26
C HIS A 20 -27.94 5.88 -3.14
N SER A 21 -27.55 5.66 -4.39
CA SER A 21 -27.45 6.68 -5.43
C SER A 21 -28.40 6.33 -6.56
N ILE A 22 -29.20 7.29 -7.02
CA ILE A 22 -30.03 7.12 -8.22
C ILE A 22 -29.27 7.73 -9.41
N LYS A 23 -28.87 6.89 -10.36
CA LYS A 23 -28.20 7.30 -11.60
C LYS A 23 -28.95 6.71 -12.80
N THR A 24 -29.21 7.51 -13.81
CA THR A 24 -29.77 7.02 -15.09
C THR A 24 -28.75 6.14 -15.84
N LEU A 25 -29.19 5.29 -16.78
CA LEU A 25 -28.26 4.49 -17.60
C LEU A 25 -27.23 5.34 -18.37
N LYS A 26 -27.63 6.54 -18.82
CA LYS A 26 -26.72 7.50 -19.44
C LYS A 26 -25.64 7.99 -18.46
N GLN A 27 -26.03 8.24 -17.21
CA GLN A 27 -25.12 8.69 -16.15
C GLN A 27 -24.28 7.56 -15.55
N SER A 28 -24.69 6.29 -15.72
CA SER A 28 -23.94 5.11 -15.29
C SER A 28 -23.18 4.45 -16.44
N LEU A 29 -23.79 3.47 -17.11
CA LEU A 29 -23.18 2.69 -18.19
C LEU A 29 -22.65 3.59 -19.31
N GLY A 30 -23.39 4.63 -19.68
CA GLY A 30 -22.99 5.56 -20.73
C GLY A 30 -21.80 6.45 -20.38
N SER A 31 -21.49 6.65 -19.09
CA SER A 31 -20.40 7.52 -18.65
C SER A 31 -19.14 6.75 -18.26
N SER A 32 -19.29 5.60 -17.60
CA SER A 32 -18.18 4.84 -17.02
C SER A 32 -18.01 3.44 -17.60
N GLY A 33 -19.01 2.93 -18.33
CA GLY A 33 -19.07 1.52 -18.74
C GLY A 33 -19.42 0.55 -17.61
N ARG A 34 -19.71 1.02 -16.39
CA ARG A 34 -19.99 0.18 -15.20
C ARG A 34 -21.45 0.20 -14.78
N LEU A 35 -21.91 -0.92 -14.22
CA LEU A 35 -23.27 -1.09 -13.69
C LEU A 35 -23.30 -1.44 -12.20
N ASP A 36 -22.16 -1.68 -11.56
CA ASP A 36 -22.10 -1.99 -10.13
C ASP A 36 -22.43 -0.75 -9.28
N ALA A 37 -23.33 -0.91 -8.31
CA ALA A 37 -23.86 0.19 -7.49
C ALA A 37 -22.79 0.78 -6.56
N GLU A 38 -21.82 -0.02 -6.15
CA GLU A 38 -20.70 0.36 -5.31
C GLU A 38 -19.91 1.51 -5.92
N PHE A 39 -19.67 1.47 -7.24
CA PHE A 39 -18.94 2.52 -7.96
C PHE A 39 -19.59 3.91 -7.85
N TYR A 40 -20.92 3.96 -7.71
CA TYR A 40 -21.72 5.18 -7.72
C TYR A 40 -22.07 5.71 -6.32
N GLN A 41 -21.53 5.14 -5.25
CA GLN A 41 -21.77 5.62 -3.89
C GLN A 41 -21.38 7.11 -3.73
N GLU A 42 -22.28 7.91 -3.16
CA GLU A 42 -22.10 9.38 -3.00
C GLU A 42 -20.82 9.74 -2.25
N LYS A 43 -20.38 8.90 -1.31
CA LYS A 43 -19.15 9.12 -0.53
C LYS A 43 -17.91 9.31 -1.41
N TYR A 44 -17.84 8.61 -2.55
CA TYR A 44 -16.71 8.73 -3.47
C TYR A 44 -16.76 10.02 -4.28
N GLU A 45 -17.94 10.41 -4.75
CA GLU A 45 -18.14 11.68 -5.46
C GLU A 45 -17.84 12.88 -4.55
N ARG A 46 -18.26 12.82 -3.29
CA ARG A 46 -17.96 13.86 -2.29
C ARG A 46 -16.46 13.97 -2.01
N ALA A 47 -15.77 12.84 -1.82
CA ALA A 47 -14.32 12.83 -1.60
C ALA A 47 -13.56 13.41 -2.79
N GLU A 48 -13.93 13.00 -4.01
CA GLU A 48 -13.33 13.51 -5.24
C GLU A 48 -13.57 15.02 -5.42
N ALA A 49 -14.79 15.50 -5.16
CA ALA A 49 -15.12 16.93 -5.26
C ALA A 49 -14.32 17.78 -4.27
N GLN A 50 -14.19 17.33 -3.01
CA GLN A 50 -13.39 18.02 -2.00
C GLN A 50 -11.92 18.09 -2.38
N LEU A 51 -11.36 16.99 -2.90
CA LEU A 51 -9.98 16.95 -3.36
C LEU A 51 -9.76 17.90 -4.55
N LYS A 52 -10.66 17.87 -5.54
CA LYS A 52 -10.60 18.74 -6.72
C LYS A 52 -10.67 20.21 -6.35
N LYS A 53 -11.47 20.58 -5.33
CA LYS A 53 -11.59 21.95 -4.82
C LYS A 53 -10.26 22.51 -4.27
N HIS A 54 -9.44 21.68 -3.62
CA HIS A 54 -8.19 22.11 -2.98
C HIS A 54 -6.97 21.99 -3.90
N GLY A 55 -7.16 21.53 -5.14
CA GLY A 55 -6.11 21.40 -6.14
C GLY A 55 -5.37 20.06 -6.08
N PHE A 56 -5.10 19.51 -7.26
CA PHE A 56 -4.48 18.19 -7.42
C PHE A 56 -3.58 18.14 -8.66
N VAL A 57 -2.80 17.07 -8.75
CA VAL A 57 -2.12 16.58 -9.96
C VAL A 57 -2.50 15.12 -10.19
N LEU A 58 -2.38 14.62 -11.42
CA LEU A 58 -2.42 13.17 -11.63
C LEU A 58 -1.08 12.57 -11.25
N LEU A 59 -1.10 11.35 -10.72
CA LEU A 59 0.13 10.67 -10.33
C LEU A 59 1.10 10.52 -11.51
N GLU A 60 0.60 10.25 -12.71
CA GLU A 60 1.45 10.13 -13.91
C GLU A 60 2.20 11.42 -14.28
N ASP A 61 1.65 12.59 -13.94
CA ASP A 61 2.27 13.88 -14.25
C ASP A 61 3.56 14.09 -13.45
N ILE A 62 3.61 13.55 -12.24
CA ILE A 62 4.73 13.72 -11.29
C ILE A 62 5.68 12.52 -11.23
N CYS A 63 5.47 11.51 -12.08
CA CYS A 63 6.27 10.29 -12.11
C CYS A 63 7.13 10.17 -13.38
N SER A 64 8.32 9.61 -13.22
CA SER A 64 9.15 9.11 -14.33
C SER A 64 8.75 7.69 -14.73
N HIS A 65 8.30 6.87 -13.79
CA HIS A 65 7.86 5.51 -14.07
C HIS A 65 6.64 5.09 -13.26
N ILE A 66 5.71 4.44 -13.96
CA ILE A 66 4.60 3.67 -13.38
C ILE A 66 4.44 2.38 -14.19
N ASN A 67 4.82 1.24 -13.60
CA ASN A 67 4.82 -0.07 -14.28
C ASN A 67 4.70 -1.25 -13.31
N TYR A 68 4.25 -2.39 -13.85
CA TYR A 68 4.25 -3.66 -13.16
C TYR A 68 5.68 -4.20 -12.91
N GLY A 69 5.80 -5.04 -11.89
CA GLY A 69 7.00 -5.83 -11.63
C GLY A 69 7.18 -7.01 -12.59
N SER A 70 8.23 -7.79 -12.37
CA SER A 70 8.55 -8.94 -13.21
C SER A 70 7.86 -10.21 -12.73
N VAL A 71 7.64 -11.16 -13.63
CA VAL A 71 7.43 -12.57 -13.24
C VAL A 71 8.77 -13.11 -12.72
N PRO A 72 8.80 -14.04 -11.73
CA PRO A 72 10.06 -14.61 -11.27
C PRO A 72 10.80 -15.30 -12.42
N THR A 73 12.10 -15.04 -12.54
CA THR A 73 12.99 -15.59 -13.58
C THR A 73 13.45 -17.02 -13.27
N SER A 74 13.34 -17.43 -12.01
CA SER A 74 13.68 -18.77 -11.51
C SER A 74 12.70 -19.18 -10.39
N PRO A 75 12.67 -20.46 -9.98
CA PRO A 75 12.13 -20.82 -8.66
C PRO A 75 12.79 -19.99 -7.55
N TYR A 76 12.06 -19.80 -6.45
CA TYR A 76 12.58 -19.07 -5.29
C TYR A 76 13.77 -19.80 -4.66
N CYS A 77 14.79 -19.04 -4.25
CA CYS A 77 16.02 -19.55 -3.65
C CYS A 77 16.32 -18.87 -2.31
N GLY A 78 17.38 -19.34 -1.64
CA GLY A 78 17.89 -18.77 -0.39
C GLY A 78 18.42 -17.35 -0.54
N ARG A 79 18.55 -16.63 0.58
CA ARG A 79 18.93 -15.20 0.59
C ARG A 79 20.32 -14.95 0.02
N ASP A 80 21.24 -15.89 0.23
CA ASP A 80 22.65 -15.74 -0.18
C ASP A 80 22.89 -16.14 -1.64
N GLU A 81 21.85 -16.57 -2.34
CA GLU A 81 21.97 -17.20 -3.65
C GLU A 81 21.36 -16.37 -4.78
N GLY A 82 20.63 -15.30 -4.49
CA GLY A 82 19.93 -14.53 -5.51
C GLY A 82 19.58 -13.11 -5.05
N ILE A 83 18.81 -12.41 -5.88
CA ILE A 83 18.38 -11.04 -5.60
C ILE A 83 17.03 -11.07 -4.87
N PRO A 84 16.86 -10.31 -3.77
CA PRO A 84 15.60 -10.26 -3.05
C PRO A 84 14.43 -9.80 -3.93
N TYR A 85 13.29 -10.46 -3.73
CA TYR A 85 12.10 -10.34 -4.56
C TYR A 85 10.90 -9.89 -3.72
N ILE A 86 10.47 -8.65 -3.94
CA ILE A 86 9.43 -7.95 -3.18
C ILE A 86 8.05 -8.33 -3.72
N LYS A 87 7.24 -8.97 -2.87
CA LYS A 87 5.84 -9.31 -3.17
C LYS A 87 4.88 -8.41 -2.40
N GLY A 88 3.61 -8.36 -2.82
CA GLY A 88 2.58 -7.57 -2.13
C GLY A 88 2.44 -7.87 -0.63
N LEU A 89 2.68 -9.12 -0.20
CA LEU A 89 2.66 -9.52 1.20
C LEU A 89 3.78 -8.91 2.06
N ASN A 90 4.86 -8.44 1.42
CA ASN A 90 5.99 -7.80 2.09
C ASN A 90 5.74 -6.31 2.33
N LEU A 91 4.69 -5.74 1.75
CA LEU A 91 4.33 -4.33 1.93
C LEU A 91 3.48 -4.22 3.19
N LYS A 92 4.07 -3.68 4.26
CA LYS A 92 3.37 -3.51 5.54
C LYS A 92 3.71 -2.17 6.15
N ASN A 93 2.67 -1.45 6.58
CA ASN A 93 2.80 -0.17 7.29
C ASN A 93 3.75 0.80 6.56
N LEU A 94 3.59 0.96 5.24
CA LEU A 94 4.41 1.85 4.40
C LEU A 94 5.88 1.42 4.23
N SER A 95 6.25 0.22 4.69
CA SER A 95 7.61 -0.34 4.61
C SER A 95 7.63 -1.69 3.91
N ILE A 96 8.78 -2.04 3.33
CA ILE A 96 9.05 -3.39 2.81
C ILE A 96 9.68 -4.21 3.94
N SER A 97 8.99 -5.25 4.37
CA SER A 97 9.38 -6.03 5.55
C SER A 97 9.02 -7.52 5.44
N GLY A 98 9.42 -8.28 6.46
CA GLY A 98 9.26 -9.72 6.52
C GLY A 98 10.36 -10.48 5.78
N ARG A 99 10.17 -11.79 5.63
CA ARG A 99 11.09 -12.63 4.86
C ARG A 99 10.83 -12.40 3.37
N LEU A 100 11.86 -11.95 2.65
CA LEU A 100 11.86 -11.88 1.19
C LEU A 100 12.35 -13.22 0.63
N ASP A 101 11.69 -13.68 -0.42
CA ASP A 101 12.25 -14.71 -1.30
C ASP A 101 13.33 -14.08 -2.18
N CYS A 102 14.18 -14.91 -2.79
CA CYS A 102 15.18 -14.45 -3.75
C CYS A 102 15.01 -15.17 -5.09
N ILE A 103 15.42 -14.52 -6.18
CA ILE A 103 15.41 -15.11 -7.53
C ILE A 103 16.79 -15.00 -8.18
N LYS A 104 17.11 -15.96 -9.06
CA LYS A 104 18.34 -16.07 -9.85
C LYS A 104 18.08 -15.75 -11.32
N ASP A 105 19.12 -15.87 -12.15
CA ASP A 105 19.04 -15.74 -13.61
C ASP A 105 18.49 -14.38 -14.06
N THR A 106 18.88 -13.33 -13.32
CA THR A 106 18.39 -11.96 -13.48
C THR A 106 19.21 -11.14 -14.48
N GLN A 107 20.25 -11.70 -15.09
CA GLN A 107 21.18 -10.96 -15.96
C GLN A 107 20.50 -10.40 -17.21
N LYS A 108 19.42 -11.04 -17.68
CA LYS A 108 18.62 -10.58 -18.83
C LYS A 108 17.45 -9.68 -18.42
N LEU A 109 17.24 -9.45 -17.13
CA LEU A 109 16.12 -8.65 -16.63
C LEU A 109 16.38 -7.17 -16.91
N ALA A 110 15.38 -6.47 -17.46
CA ALA A 110 15.51 -5.05 -17.76
C ALA A 110 15.69 -4.22 -16.48
N SER A 111 16.51 -3.17 -16.54
CA SER A 111 16.81 -2.26 -15.41
C SER A 111 15.57 -1.68 -14.73
N LYS A 112 14.45 -1.55 -15.45
CA LYS A 112 13.17 -1.07 -14.92
C LYS A 112 12.57 -1.94 -13.81
N PHE A 113 13.01 -3.20 -13.66
CA PHE A 113 12.54 -4.11 -12.62
C PHE A 113 13.36 -4.05 -11.34
N PHE A 114 14.46 -3.29 -11.34
CA PHE A 114 15.29 -3.07 -10.17
C PHE A 114 14.86 -1.79 -9.47
N THR A 115 14.69 -1.89 -8.15
CA THR A 115 14.27 -0.80 -7.28
C THR A 115 15.39 0.23 -7.11
N GLN A 116 14.98 1.48 -6.91
CA GLN A 116 15.83 2.57 -6.42
C GLN A 116 15.29 3.07 -5.11
N LYS A 117 16.15 3.67 -4.28
CA LYS A 117 15.71 4.36 -3.08
C LYS A 117 14.57 5.33 -3.41
N ASN A 118 13.56 5.38 -2.53
CA ASN A 118 12.35 6.18 -2.65
C ASN A 118 11.35 5.71 -3.73
N ASP A 119 11.60 4.59 -4.41
CA ASP A 119 10.54 3.93 -5.16
C ASP A 119 9.38 3.57 -4.23
N ILE A 120 8.16 3.80 -4.70
CA ILE A 120 6.95 3.43 -4.00
C ILE A 120 6.40 2.16 -4.67
N ILE A 121 6.37 1.06 -3.94
CA ILE A 121 5.82 -0.22 -4.42
C ILE A 121 4.41 -0.36 -3.86
N ILE A 122 3.44 -0.63 -4.74
CA ILE A 122 2.02 -0.76 -4.43
C ILE A 122 1.59 -2.20 -4.73
N SER A 123 0.91 -2.85 -3.79
CA SER A 123 0.31 -4.16 -4.00
C SER A 123 -0.84 -4.06 -5.01
N GLN A 124 -0.77 -4.83 -6.10
CA GLN A 124 -1.79 -4.82 -7.14
C GLN A 124 -2.96 -5.76 -6.81
N MET A 125 -2.71 -6.87 -6.11
CA MET A 125 -3.67 -7.96 -5.90
C MET A 125 -3.55 -8.52 -4.48
N GLY A 126 -4.69 -8.90 -3.89
CA GLY A 126 -4.77 -9.48 -2.55
C GLY A 126 -4.81 -8.41 -1.46
N THR A 127 -3.73 -7.65 -1.29
CA THR A 127 -3.65 -6.50 -0.37
C THR A 127 -3.69 -5.18 -1.13
N VAL A 128 -4.62 -5.04 -2.07
CA VAL A 128 -4.63 -3.95 -3.06
C VAL A 128 -4.48 -2.58 -2.39
N GLY A 129 -3.47 -1.82 -2.80
CA GLY A 129 -3.20 -0.49 -2.25
C GLY A 129 -2.35 -0.47 -0.97
N ASP A 130 -1.90 -1.63 -0.45
CA ASP A 130 -0.81 -1.65 0.53
C ASP A 130 0.48 -1.17 -0.13
N VAL A 131 1.25 -0.36 0.59
CA VAL A 131 2.41 0.34 0.03
C VAL A 131 3.67 0.05 0.84
N GLY A 132 4.82 0.02 0.17
CA GLY A 132 6.14 0.06 0.79
C GLY A 132 7.03 1.07 0.07
N VAL A 133 7.71 1.93 0.83
CA VAL A 133 8.76 2.81 0.28
C VAL A 133 10.11 2.10 0.36
N VAL A 134 10.83 2.06 -0.76
CA VAL A 134 12.14 1.41 -0.88
C VAL A 134 13.19 2.21 -0.10
N SER A 135 13.84 1.55 0.86
CA SER A 135 14.96 2.10 1.62
C SER A 135 16.28 2.01 0.84
N GLN A 136 17.33 2.64 1.37
CA GLN A 136 18.68 2.57 0.78
C GLN A 136 19.21 1.13 0.68
N GLU A 137 18.92 0.29 1.68
CA GLU A 137 19.35 -1.12 1.73
C GLU A 137 18.61 -2.01 0.73
N GLN A 138 17.49 -1.51 0.19
CA GLN A 138 16.59 -2.24 -0.71
C GLN A 138 16.75 -1.77 -2.15
N GLU A 139 17.78 -0.98 -2.45
CA GLU A 139 18.15 -0.59 -3.80
C GLU A 139 18.72 -1.81 -4.57
N GLY A 140 18.34 -1.96 -5.83
CA GLY A 140 18.72 -3.10 -6.65
C GLY A 140 17.92 -4.39 -6.36
N TYR A 141 16.89 -4.35 -5.52
CA TYR A 141 15.97 -5.46 -5.34
C TYR A 141 15.01 -5.56 -6.52
N ILE A 142 14.36 -6.71 -6.69
CA ILE A 142 13.36 -6.92 -7.75
C ILE A 142 11.97 -6.91 -7.13
N PHE A 143 10.96 -6.42 -7.84
CA PHE A 143 9.57 -6.41 -7.39
C PHE A 143 8.66 -7.22 -8.30
N ALA A 144 7.66 -7.88 -7.72
CA ALA A 144 6.86 -8.92 -8.36
C ALA A 144 5.79 -8.41 -9.32
N SER A 145 5.37 -9.24 -10.27
CA SER A 145 4.39 -8.91 -11.31
C SER A 145 3.06 -8.37 -10.78
N PHE A 146 2.62 -8.84 -9.62
CA PHE A 146 1.42 -8.35 -8.92
C PHE A 146 1.70 -7.16 -7.99
N THR A 147 2.71 -6.35 -8.33
CA THR A 147 3.00 -5.07 -7.70
C THR A 147 3.22 -4.02 -8.77
N ILE A 148 2.95 -2.76 -8.43
CA ILE A 148 3.14 -1.59 -9.28
C ILE A 148 4.19 -0.72 -8.62
N ARG A 149 5.24 -0.34 -9.36
CA ARG A 149 6.17 0.71 -8.93
C ARG A 149 5.66 2.06 -9.36
N VAL A 150 5.83 3.04 -8.49
CA VAL A 150 5.73 4.48 -8.76
C VAL A 150 7.08 5.12 -8.43
N ARG A 151 7.72 5.76 -9.43
CA ARG A 151 8.96 6.54 -9.25
C ARG A 151 8.69 8.00 -9.55
N LEU A 152 8.85 8.84 -8.54
CA LEU A 152 8.66 10.28 -8.67
C LEU A 152 9.79 10.90 -9.51
N LYS A 153 9.46 11.93 -10.28
CA LYS A 153 10.43 12.81 -10.98
C LYS A 153 10.39 14.25 -10.48
N ASP A 154 9.28 14.64 -9.86
CA ASP A 154 9.08 16.00 -9.37
C ASP A 154 9.55 16.10 -7.91
N PRO A 155 10.59 16.91 -7.62
CA PRO A 155 11.13 17.06 -6.26
C PRO A 155 10.17 17.77 -5.29
N HIS A 156 9.09 18.40 -5.76
CA HIS A 156 8.10 19.04 -4.88
C HIS A 156 7.22 18.03 -4.13
N PHE A 157 7.25 16.75 -4.52
CA PHE A 157 6.48 15.69 -3.89
C PHE A 157 7.37 14.75 -3.10
N ASN A 158 7.06 14.59 -1.82
CA ASN A 158 7.78 13.68 -0.95
C ASN A 158 7.26 12.23 -1.10
N PRO A 159 8.13 11.23 -1.32
CA PRO A 159 7.71 9.85 -1.53
C PRO A 159 6.95 9.24 -0.34
N PHE A 160 7.31 9.60 0.90
CA PHE A 160 6.64 9.11 2.11
C PHE A 160 5.24 9.71 2.26
N TYR A 161 5.06 10.98 1.90
CA TYR A 161 3.74 11.61 1.83
C TYR A 161 2.85 10.91 0.80
N ILE A 162 3.35 10.70 -0.42
CA ILE A 162 2.59 10.02 -1.48
C ILE A 162 2.21 8.60 -1.06
N ALA A 163 3.15 7.85 -0.47
CA ALA A 163 2.90 6.50 0.02
C ALA A 163 1.81 6.46 1.09
N LEU A 164 1.88 7.33 2.10
CA LEU A 164 0.86 7.45 3.15
C LEU A 164 -0.50 7.80 2.55
N TYR A 165 -0.54 8.79 1.67
CA TYR A 165 -1.78 9.22 1.03
C TYR A 165 -2.41 8.08 0.23
N ILE A 166 -1.61 7.34 -0.57
CA ILE A 166 -2.12 6.21 -1.35
C ILE A 166 -2.73 5.15 -0.42
N GLN A 167 -1.99 4.72 0.60
CA GLN A 167 -2.40 3.59 1.44
C GLN A 167 -3.56 3.92 2.37
N ASP A 168 -3.52 5.08 3.04
CA ASP A 168 -4.43 5.35 4.16
C ASP A 168 -5.62 6.24 3.74
N ILE A 169 -5.48 7.01 2.65
CA ILE A 169 -6.53 7.89 2.14
C ILE A 169 -7.08 7.38 0.81
N ALA A 170 -6.29 7.38 -0.26
CA ALA A 170 -6.74 7.06 -1.62
C ALA A 170 -7.26 5.62 -1.74
N LYS A 171 -6.70 4.68 -0.99
CA LYS A 171 -7.20 3.29 -0.94
C LYS A 171 -8.69 3.21 -0.62
N ASN A 172 -9.14 3.98 0.37
CA ASN A 172 -10.49 3.90 0.92
C ASN A 172 -11.58 4.57 0.08
N TRP A 173 -11.21 5.42 -0.88
CA TRP A 173 -12.18 6.11 -1.71
C TRP A 173 -11.92 5.97 -3.21
N TYR A 174 -10.67 6.05 -3.64
CA TYR A 174 -10.29 5.97 -5.05
C TYR A 174 -10.14 4.50 -5.46
N LEU A 175 -9.24 3.75 -4.81
CA LEU A 175 -9.00 2.36 -5.20
C LEU A 175 -10.23 1.50 -4.96
N GLN A 176 -10.88 1.59 -3.79
CA GLN A 176 -12.13 0.86 -3.53
C GLN A 176 -13.24 1.13 -4.55
N ARG A 177 -13.33 2.35 -5.08
CA ARG A 177 -14.26 2.69 -6.16
C ARG A 177 -13.87 2.01 -7.47
N HIS A 178 -12.59 2.04 -7.83
CA HIS A 178 -12.13 1.60 -9.15
C HIS A 178 -11.81 0.10 -9.25
N ILE A 179 -11.57 -0.60 -8.14
CA ILE A 179 -11.32 -2.05 -8.12
C ILE A 179 -12.52 -2.83 -8.69
N ALA A 180 -12.24 -3.92 -9.40
CA ALA A 180 -13.24 -4.84 -9.91
C ALA A 180 -13.87 -5.65 -8.77
N GLN A 181 -14.96 -5.15 -8.19
CA GLN A 181 -15.65 -5.75 -7.05
C GLN A 181 -16.22 -7.15 -7.35
N ALA A 182 -16.56 -7.45 -8.61
CA ALA A 182 -17.13 -8.74 -9.03
C ALA A 182 -16.09 -9.87 -9.24
N SER A 183 -14.80 -9.58 -9.04
CA SER A 183 -13.74 -10.58 -9.24
C SER A 183 -13.44 -11.36 -7.95
N VAL A 184 -13.18 -12.66 -8.07
CA VAL A 184 -12.75 -13.53 -6.93
C VAL A 184 -11.46 -13.00 -6.29
N ARG A 185 -10.63 -12.28 -7.06
CA ARG A 185 -9.42 -11.63 -6.59
C ARG A 185 -9.42 -10.17 -6.99
N GLN A 186 -9.80 -9.32 -6.05
CA GLN A 186 -9.71 -7.88 -6.19
C GLN A 186 -8.30 -7.46 -6.64
N ASN A 187 -8.25 -6.68 -7.71
CA ASN A 187 -7.03 -6.11 -8.25
C ASN A 187 -7.25 -4.67 -8.71
N THR A 188 -6.15 -3.93 -8.82
CA THR A 188 -6.08 -2.64 -9.52
C THR A 188 -5.18 -2.77 -10.76
N ASP A 189 -5.13 -1.73 -11.58
CA ASP A 189 -4.37 -1.70 -12.83
C ASP A 189 -3.57 -0.41 -13.00
N LEU A 190 -2.65 -0.40 -13.98
CA LEU A 190 -1.85 0.79 -14.28
C LEU A 190 -2.68 2.00 -14.69
N PRO A 191 -3.71 1.92 -15.55
CA PRO A 191 -4.56 3.06 -15.86
C PRO A 191 -5.19 3.72 -14.63
N THR A 192 -5.68 2.92 -13.67
CA THR A 192 -6.23 3.42 -12.41
C THR A 192 -5.17 4.11 -11.58
N ILE A 193 -3.99 3.50 -11.39
CA ILE A 193 -2.91 4.12 -10.61
C ILE A 193 -2.38 5.40 -11.27
N ARG A 194 -2.24 5.44 -12.59
CA ARG A 194 -1.78 6.63 -13.34
C ARG A 194 -2.68 7.85 -13.13
N LYS A 195 -4.00 7.62 -13.14
CA LYS A 195 -5.03 8.65 -12.97
C LYS A 195 -5.37 8.97 -11.52
N LEU A 196 -4.61 8.43 -10.56
CA LEU A 196 -4.84 8.68 -9.15
C LEU A 196 -4.59 10.16 -8.84
N TYR A 197 -5.55 10.79 -8.18
CA TYR A 197 -5.48 12.20 -7.84
C TYR A 197 -4.60 12.41 -6.60
N ILE A 198 -3.53 13.20 -6.75
CA ILE A 198 -2.60 13.55 -5.70
C ILE A 198 -2.86 15.00 -5.25
N PRO A 199 -3.24 15.24 -3.99
CA PRO A 199 -3.45 16.58 -3.47
C PRO A 199 -2.17 17.42 -3.50
N LYS A 200 -2.30 18.70 -3.87
CA LYS A 200 -1.19 19.66 -3.78
C LYS A 200 -1.11 20.22 -2.36
N ILE A 201 -0.26 19.65 -1.53
CA ILE A 201 -0.01 20.13 -0.16
C ILE A 201 1.36 20.84 -0.11
N PRO A 202 1.51 21.95 0.64
CA PRO A 202 2.79 22.63 0.81
C PRO A 202 3.93 21.70 1.23
N THR A 203 5.10 21.85 0.61
CA THR A 203 6.30 21.03 0.87
C THR A 203 6.66 20.91 2.35
N PRO A 204 6.64 22.00 3.17
CA PRO A 204 6.95 21.88 4.60
C PRO A 204 6.03 20.93 5.37
N ILE A 205 4.76 20.84 4.96
CA ILE A 205 3.80 19.90 5.58
C ILE A 205 4.12 18.47 5.14
N GLN A 206 4.43 18.26 3.85
CA GLN A 206 4.84 16.95 3.34
C GLN A 206 6.11 16.44 4.04
N GLU A 207 7.09 17.31 4.27
CA GLU A 207 8.31 17.00 5.00
C GLU A 207 8.05 16.66 6.46
N ASN A 208 7.16 17.40 7.13
CA ASN A 208 6.78 17.09 8.51
C ASN A 208 6.09 15.71 8.63
N ILE A 209 5.20 15.40 7.68
CA ILE A 209 4.58 14.06 7.57
C ILE A 209 5.68 13.00 7.37
N ALA A 210 6.59 13.21 6.43
CA ALA A 210 7.67 12.28 6.14
C ALA A 210 8.57 12.04 7.37
N LYS A 211 8.90 13.10 8.13
CA LYS A 211 9.66 13.02 9.37
C LYS A 211 8.96 12.15 10.41
N HIS A 212 7.67 12.36 10.65
CA HIS A 212 6.90 11.54 11.58
C HIS A 212 6.85 10.06 11.17
N LEU A 213 6.70 9.79 9.87
CA LEU A 213 6.71 8.42 9.35
C LEU A 213 8.06 7.74 9.52
N GLN A 214 9.14 8.42 9.17
CA GLN A 214 10.50 7.88 9.31
C GLN A 214 10.86 7.63 10.78
N ASN A 215 10.46 8.54 11.69
CA ASN A 215 10.60 8.31 13.13
C ASN A 215 9.81 7.07 13.56
N SER A 216 8.59 6.90 13.05
CA SER A 216 7.76 5.72 13.33
C SER A 216 8.42 4.42 12.82
N PHE A 217 9.07 4.45 11.65
CA PHE A 217 9.83 3.30 11.15
C PHE A 217 11.02 2.96 12.05
N THR A 218 11.77 3.97 12.47
CA THR A 218 12.93 3.82 13.36
C THR A 218 12.51 3.19 14.69
N LEU A 219 11.45 3.72 15.32
CA LEU A 219 10.93 3.19 16.58
C LEU A 219 10.42 1.75 16.43
N ARG A 220 9.78 1.41 15.31
CA ARG A 220 9.35 0.02 15.03
C ARG A 220 10.54 -0.92 14.85
N ALA A 221 11.61 -0.48 14.19
CA ALA A 221 12.82 -1.27 14.05
C ALA A 221 13.47 -1.55 15.41
N GLN A 222 13.64 -0.50 16.24
CA GLN A 222 14.17 -0.61 17.59
C GLN A 222 13.33 -1.54 18.48
N ALA A 223 12.00 -1.41 18.43
CA ALA A 223 11.08 -2.26 19.18
C ALA A 223 11.21 -3.73 18.76
N LYS A 224 11.34 -3.99 17.45
CA LYS A 224 11.54 -5.34 16.93
C LYS A 224 12.86 -5.94 17.38
N GLU A 225 13.96 -5.18 17.31
CA GLU A 225 15.26 -5.65 17.81
C GLU A 225 15.25 -5.93 19.31
N ALA A 226 14.63 -5.05 20.10
CA ALA A 226 14.50 -5.26 21.54
C ALA A 226 13.70 -6.55 21.86
N LEU A 227 12.64 -6.80 21.10
CA LEU A 227 11.84 -8.02 21.24
C LEU A 227 12.66 -9.28 20.89
N GLU A 228 13.43 -9.26 19.81
CA GLU A 228 14.27 -10.41 19.43
C GLU A 228 15.40 -10.64 20.44
N ARG A 229 16.01 -9.59 20.98
CA ARG A 229 16.99 -9.72 22.08
C ARG A 229 16.37 -10.35 23.32
N ALA A 230 15.18 -9.92 23.72
CA ALA A 230 14.48 -10.49 24.87
C ALA A 230 14.12 -11.97 24.66
N LYS A 231 13.70 -12.35 23.45
CA LYS A 231 13.45 -13.76 23.10
C LYS A 231 14.71 -14.61 23.21
N MET A 232 15.82 -14.17 22.62
CA MET A 232 17.10 -14.90 22.69
C MET A 232 17.59 -15.07 24.14
N GLN A 233 17.43 -14.04 24.97
CA GLN A 233 17.78 -14.13 26.40
C GLN A 233 16.91 -15.15 27.15
N LEU A 234 15.61 -15.19 26.86
CA LEU A 234 14.69 -16.15 27.46
C LEU A 234 15.02 -17.59 27.03
N GLU A 235 15.26 -17.82 25.73
CA GLU A 235 15.65 -19.13 25.20
C GLU A 235 16.95 -19.62 25.81
N HIS A 236 17.94 -18.74 25.97
CA HIS A 236 19.20 -19.06 26.62
C HIS A 236 19.01 -19.40 28.11
N ALA A 237 18.18 -18.63 28.82
CA ALA A 237 17.88 -18.90 30.24
C ALA A 237 17.16 -20.26 30.42
N LEU A 238 16.21 -20.59 29.54
CA LEU A 238 15.50 -21.88 29.56
C LEU A 238 16.43 -23.06 29.26
N ASN A 239 17.34 -22.93 28.29
CA ASN A 239 18.30 -23.98 27.95
C ASN A 239 19.33 -24.23 29.07
N LEU A 240 19.70 -23.20 29.85
CA LEU A 240 20.59 -23.36 31.00
C LEU A 240 19.88 -23.83 32.27
N GLY A 241 18.57 -23.56 32.41
CA GLY A 241 17.77 -23.93 33.58
C GLY A 241 17.20 -25.36 33.57
N GLY A 242 17.40 -26.13 32.48
CA GLY A 242 16.89 -27.50 32.34
C GLY A 242 17.73 -28.61 33.01
N GLY A 243 18.84 -28.25 33.68
CA GLY A 243 19.67 -29.19 34.43
C GLY A 243 19.36 -29.15 35.93
N GLY A 244 18.21 -29.67 36.35
CA GLY A 244 17.77 -29.71 37.75
C GLY A 244 17.29 -31.09 38.18
N GLU A 245 18.24 -31.89 38.69
CA GLU A 245 18.12 -32.97 39.69
C GLU A 245 17.00 -34.02 39.55
N THR A 246 17.38 -35.20 39.04
CA THR A 246 16.76 -36.47 39.46
C THR A 246 17.10 -36.70 40.93
N PHE A 247 16.17 -36.43 41.83
CA PHE A 247 16.24 -36.90 43.21
C PHE A 247 16.13 -38.43 43.18
N VAL A 248 17.23 -39.08 43.56
CA VAL A 248 17.33 -40.53 43.84
C VAL A 248 16.65 -40.83 45.17
#